data_AF-A0A7W0GPI7-F1
#
_entry.id   AF-A0A7W0GPI7-F1
#
_cell.length_a   1.000
_cell.length_b   1.000
_cell.length_c   1.000
_cell.angle_alpha   90.00
_cell.angle_beta   90.00
_cell.angle_gamma   90.00
#
_symmetry.space_group_name_H-M   'P 1'
#
loop_
_entity.id
_entity.type
_entity.pdbx_description
1 polymer ?
#
loop_
_entity_poly.entity_id
_entity_poly.type
_entity_poly.pdbx_seq_one_letter_code
_entity_poly.pdbx_strand_id
1 'polypeptide(L)' 'MPYSFTEKKRIRKSFAKRPSVLSVPFLLATQLESYTHFLQAEVAPGKRENHGLQAAFTSIFPISSHNGMARLEFVSFQL' A
#
# COMPACT_ATOMS: atom_id res chain seq x y z
N MET A 1 31.92 -5.47 3.59
CA MET A 1 31.25 -4.16 3.44
C MET A 1 31.93 -3.16 4.36
N PRO A 2 32.28 -1.96 3.88
CA PRO A 2 32.85 -0.92 4.73
C PRO A 2 31.83 -0.47 5.78
N TYR A 3 32.26 -0.30 7.03
CA TYR A 3 31.42 0.20 8.12
C TYR A 3 30.90 1.60 7.82
N SER A 4 29.65 1.87 8.22
CA SER A 4 29.07 3.21 8.21
C SER A 4 29.77 4.12 9.23
N PHE A 5 29.60 5.44 9.09
CA PHE A 5 30.19 6.42 10.00
C PHE A 5 29.80 6.19 11.47
N THR A 6 28.55 5.80 11.72
CA THR A 6 28.05 5.54 13.07
C THR A 6 28.51 4.18 13.61
N GLU A 7 28.64 3.16 12.76
CA GLU A 7 29.14 1.84 13.15
C GLU A 7 30.61 1.88 13.57
N LYS A 8 31.43 2.73 12.92
CA LYS A 8 32.85 2.91 13.29
C LYS A 8 33.03 3.45 14.71
N LYS A 9 32.06 4.18 15.26
CA LYS A 9 32.14 4.71 16.64
C LYS A 9 32.05 3.63 17.71
N ARG A 10 31.37 2.50 17.44
CA ARG A 10 31.26 1.37 18.39
C ARG A 10 31.00 0.06 17.63
N ILE A 11 32.07 -0.70 17.40
CA ILE A 11 32.00 -1.96 16.65
C ILE A 11 31.35 -3.06 17.51
N ARG A 12 30.28 -3.69 17.00
CA ARG A 12 29.67 -4.88 17.58
C ARG A 12 30.25 -6.14 16.94
N LYS A 13 30.97 -6.95 17.72
CA LYS A 13 31.50 -8.25 17.24
C LYS A 13 30.34 -9.24 17.06
N SER A 14 30.24 -9.84 15.88
CA SER A 14 29.29 -10.92 15.56
C SER A 14 29.98 -12.28 15.70
N PHE A 15 29.28 -13.27 16.25
CA PHE A 15 29.71 -14.67 16.33
C PHE A 15 28.93 -15.58 15.36
N ALA A 16 28.17 -14.98 14.44
CA ALA A 16 27.39 -15.73 13.45
C ALA A 16 28.34 -16.58 12.59
N LYS A 17 28.08 -17.88 12.52
CA LYS A 17 28.87 -18.83 11.72
C LYS A 17 28.44 -18.89 10.25
N ARG A 18 27.22 -18.42 9.94
CA ARG A 18 26.65 -18.41 8.60
C ARG A 18 26.46 -16.96 8.13
N PRO A 19 26.73 -16.66 6.85
CA PRO A 19 26.44 -15.35 6.29
C PRO A 19 24.93 -15.14 6.17
N SER A 20 24.48 -13.89 6.32
CA SER A 20 23.10 -13.52 5.99
C SER A 20 22.95 -13.56 4.47
N VAL A 21 22.08 -14.45 3.97
CA VAL A 21 21.81 -14.55 2.52
C VAL A 21 20.84 -13.47 2.06
N LEU A 22 19.91 -13.09 2.94
CA LEU A 22 18.92 -12.04 2.70
C LEU A 22 19.09 -10.93 3.72
N SER A 23 18.88 -9.68 3.28
CA SER A 23 18.78 -8.54 4.19
C SER A 23 17.46 -8.57 4.94
N VAL A 24 17.45 -8.01 6.15
CA VAL A 24 16.20 -7.77 6.88
C VAL A 24 15.34 -6.82 6.04
N PRO A 25 14.07 -7.17 5.75
CA PRO A 25 13.20 -6.30 4.98
C PRO A 25 12.82 -5.05 5.78
N PHE A 26 12.24 -4.06 5.12
CA PHE A 26 11.70 -2.90 5.79
C PHE A 26 10.52 -3.33 6.68
N LEU A 27 10.68 -3.23 8.00
CA LEU A 27 9.75 -3.84 8.96
C LEU A 27 8.34 -3.21 8.95
N LEU A 28 8.18 -2.02 8.37
CA LEU A 28 6.89 -1.33 8.22
C LEU A 28 6.30 -1.49 6.81
N ALA A 29 6.95 -2.26 5.92
CA ALA A 29 6.53 -2.42 4.53
C ALA A 29 5.05 -2.85 4.45
N THR A 30 4.65 -3.87 5.21
CA THR A 30 3.27 -4.38 5.19
C THR A 30 2.22 -3.29 5.48
N GLN A 31 2.50 -2.39 6.43
CA GLN A 31 1.54 -1.35 6.80
C GLN A 31 1.42 -0.28 5.71
N LEU A 32 2.56 0.16 5.18
CA LEU A 32 2.59 1.16 4.11
C LEU A 32 2.00 0.61 2.81
N GLU A 33 2.40 -0.60 2.43
CA GLU A 33 1.93 -1.28 1.22
C GLU A 33 0.44 -1.54 1.29
N SER A 34 -0.07 -2.02 2.43
CA SER A 34 -1.51 -2.23 2.61
C SER A 34 -2.31 -0.92 2.45
N TYR A 35 -1.86 0.16 3.09
CA TYR A 35 -2.56 1.44 3.04
C TYR A 35 -2.50 2.09 1.65
N THR A 36 -1.33 2.07 1.02
CA THR A 36 -1.14 2.58 -0.36
C THR A 36 -1.96 1.79 -1.36
N HIS A 37 -2.02 0.46 -1.22
CA HIS A 37 -2.86 -0.42 -2.04
C HIS A 37 -4.36 -0.14 -1.79
N PHE A 38 -4.79 0.12 -0.56
CA PHE A 38 -6.18 0.46 -0.28
C PHE A 38 -6.61 1.77 -0.93
N LEU A 39 -5.74 2.80 -0.91
CA LEU A 39 -6.06 4.13 -1.40
C LEU A 39 -5.87 4.32 -2.91
N GLN A 40 -4.82 3.73 -3.48
CA GLN A 40 -4.37 4.00 -4.85
C GLN A 40 -4.17 5.51 -5.13
N ALA A 41 -3.58 6.21 -4.16
CA ALA A 41 -3.49 7.68 -4.16
C ALA A 41 -2.79 8.25 -5.40
N GLU A 42 -1.67 7.62 -5.80
CA GLU A 42 -0.85 8.05 -6.94
C GLU A 42 -1.32 7.49 -8.29
N VAL A 43 -2.44 6.77 -8.32
CA VAL A 43 -3.01 6.19 -9.54
C VAL A 43 -4.14 7.07 -10.04
N ALA A 44 -4.02 7.50 -11.30
CA ALA A 44 -5.07 8.28 -11.96
C ALA A 44 -6.41 7.52 -11.93
N PRO A 45 -7.57 8.19 -11.73
CA PRO A 45 -8.85 7.52 -11.53
C PRO A 45 -9.21 6.45 -12.56
N GLY A 46 -8.96 6.72 -13.85
CA GLY A 46 -9.25 5.77 -14.95
C GLY A 46 -8.31 4.57 -15.06
N LYS A 47 -7.23 4.52 -14.26
CA LYS A 47 -6.27 3.41 -14.22
C LYS A 47 -6.30 2.66 -12.89
N ARG A 48 -7.20 3.03 -11.97
CA ARG A 48 -7.31 2.36 -10.67
C ARG A 48 -7.83 0.94 -10.86
N GLU A 49 -7.18 0.00 -10.20
CA GLU A 49 -7.61 -1.39 -10.18
C GLU A 49 -8.76 -1.59 -9.20
N ASN A 50 -9.53 -2.67 -9.37
CA ASN A 50 -10.73 -2.91 -8.57
C ASN A 50 -10.41 -3.52 -7.18
N HIS A 51 -9.72 -2.76 -6.34
CA HIS A 51 -9.43 -3.08 -4.95
C HIS A 51 -9.49 -1.84 -4.05
N GLY A 52 -9.54 -2.04 -2.73
CA GLY A 52 -9.60 -0.94 -1.76
C GLY A 52 -10.82 -0.05 -1.93
N LEU A 53 -10.62 1.27 -1.97
CA LEU A 53 -11.70 2.24 -2.17
C LEU A 53 -12.45 2.05 -3.49
N GLN A 54 -11.73 1.74 -4.58
CA GLN A 54 -12.34 1.52 -5.89
C GLN A 54 -13.31 0.32 -5.86
N ALA A 55 -12.91 -0.77 -5.21
CA ALA A 55 -13.78 -1.94 -5.02
C ALA A 55 -14.99 -1.63 -4.15
N ALA A 56 -14.80 -0.86 -3.07
CA ALA A 56 -15.91 -0.45 -2.21
C ALA A 56 -16.97 0.32 -3.00
N PHE A 57 -16.56 1.34 -3.77
CA PHE A 57 -17.51 2.11 -4.60
C PHE A 57 -18.16 1.25 -5.69
N THR A 58 -17.38 0.43 -6.40
CA THR A 58 -17.90 -0.43 -7.47
C THR A 58 -18.87 -1.49 -6.93
N SER A 59 -18.72 -1.90 -5.67
CA SER A 59 -19.61 -2.89 -5.04
C SER A 59 -20.98 -2.32 -4.63
N ILE A 60 -21.03 -1.01 -4.33
CA ILE A 60 -22.24 -0.33 -3.83
C ILE A 60 -22.99 0.34 -4.98
N PHE A 61 -22.29 0.88 -5.97
CA PHE A 61 -22.88 1.56 -7.10
C PHE A 61 -23.11 0.59 -8.28
N PRO A 62 -24.17 0.82 -9.07
CA PRO A 62 -25.14 1.90 -9.00
C PRO A 62 -26.19 1.74 -7.88
N ILE A 63 -26.66 2.86 -7.32
CA ILE A 63 -27.79 2.86 -6.38
C ILE A 63 -29.02 3.40 -7.12
N SER A 64 -30.09 2.61 -7.17
CA SER A 64 -31.36 3.01 -7.81
C SER A 64 -32.40 3.42 -6.77
N SER A 65 -33.20 4.44 -7.08
CA SER A 65 -34.36 4.82 -6.29
C SER A 65 -35.43 3.72 -6.32
N HIS A 66 -36.20 3.58 -5.24
CA HIS A 66 -37.28 2.60 -5.11
C HIS A 66 -38.34 2.71 -6.22
N ASN A 67 -38.57 3.92 -6.75
CA ASN A 67 -39.51 4.16 -7.85
C ASN A 67 -38.87 4.03 -9.24
N GLY A 68 -37.58 3.69 -9.34
CA GLY A 68 -36.86 3.50 -10.59
C GLY A 68 -36.59 4.76 -11.42
N MET A 69 -37.00 5.94 -10.94
CA MET A 69 -36.89 7.20 -11.72
C MET A 69 -35.52 7.90 -11.57
N ALA A 70 -34.66 7.41 -10.67
CA ALA A 70 -33.34 7.98 -10.44
C ALA A 70 -32.32 6.88 -10.13
N ARG A 71 -31.08 7.10 -10.57
CA ARG A 71 -29.94 6.22 -10.35
C ARG A 71 -28.70 7.06 -10.08
N LEU A 72 -27.99 6.76 -9.00
CA LEU A 72 -26.68 7.32 -8.72
C LEU A 72 -25.62 6.40 -9.30
N GLU A 73 -24.67 6.98 -10.02
CA GLU A 73 -23.51 6.26 -10.56
C GLU A 73 -22.23 6.79 -9.95
N PHE A 74 -21.28 5.88 -9.73
CA PHE A 74 -19.95 6.24 -9.33
C PHE A 74 -19.09 6.51 -10.57
N VAL A 75 -18.48 7.70 -10.64
CA VAL A 75 -17.59 8.10 -11.73
C VAL A 75 -16.13 8.00 -11.30
N SER A 76 -15.77 8.68 -10.20
CA SER A 76 -14.40 8.69 -9.65
C SER A 76 -14.38 9.27 -8.23
N PHE A 77 -13.27 9.08 -7.50
CA PHE A 77 -12.99 9.74 -6.22
C PHE A 77 -11.63 10.45 -6.22
N GLN A 78 -11.47 11.43 -5.34
CA GLN A 78 -10.20 12.10 -5.03
C GLN A 78 -9.92 12.00 -3.52
N LEU A 79 -8.64 12.00 -3.14
CA LEU A 79 -8.17 11.95 -1.75
C LEU A 79 -7.85 13.35 -1.21
#